data_AF-A0A151RJ96-F1
#
_entry.id   AF-A0A151RJ96-F1
#
_cell.length_a   1.000
_cell.length_b   1.000
_cell.length_c   1.000
_cell.angle_alpha   90.00
_cell.angle_beta   90.00
_cell.angle_gamma   90.00
#
_symmetry.space_group_name_H-M   'P 1'
#
loop_
_entity.id
_entity.type
_entity.pdbx_description
1 polymer ?
#
loop_
_entity_poly.entity_id
_entity_poly.type
_entity_poly.pdbx_seq_one_letter_code
_entity_poly.pdbx_strand_id
1 'polypeptide(L)' 'MLVGEAEYWWDSTRRLLEGGRIIITWEMFRAKFFEKYFPNDVRRAKEIEFMQLKQGNMTVGEYASKFE' A
#
# COMPACT_ATOMS: atom_id res chain seq x y z
N MET A 1 2.37 4.13 -14.09
CA MET A 1 3.85 4.12 -14.01
C MET A 1 4.21 4.55 -12.60
N LEU A 2 5.18 3.90 -11.94
CA LEU A 2 5.67 4.36 -10.63
C LEU A 2 6.49 5.63 -10.83
N VAL A 3 6.50 6.52 -9.84
CA VAL A 3 7.20 7.80 -9.91
C VAL A 3 7.94 8.06 -8.60
N GLY A 4 9.08 8.75 -8.68
CA GLY A 4 9.85 9.15 -7.51
C GLY A 4 10.46 7.95 -6.76
N GLU A 5 10.37 7.94 -5.42
CA GLU A 5 10.98 6.89 -4.58
C GLU A 5 10.51 5.48 -4.94
N ALA A 6 9.24 5.33 -5.34
CA ALA A 6 8.67 4.05 -5.74
C ALA A 6 9.30 3.50 -7.03
N GLU A 7 9.72 4.37 -7.94
CA GLU A 7 10.43 3.95 -9.16
C GLU A 7 11.82 3.41 -8.82
N TYR A 8 12.60 4.15 -8.03
CA TYR A 8 13.93 3.74 -7.61
C TYR A 8 13.92 2.43 -6.81
N TRP A 9 12.98 2.29 -5.87
CA TRP A 9 12.81 1.05 -5.12
C TRP A 9 12.45 -0.13 -6.03
N TRP A 10 11.51 0.08 -6.97
CA TRP A 10 11.05 -1.00 -7.84
C TRP A 10 12.15 -1.43 -8.81
N ASP A 11 12.93 -0.50 -9.35
CA ASP A 11 14.07 -0.82 -10.22
C ASP A 11 15.12 -1.67 -9.48
N SER A 12 15.48 -1.29 -8.24
CA SER A 12 16.40 -2.08 -7.43
C SER A 12 15.84 -3.47 -7.10
N THR A 13 14.56 -3.56 -6.74
CA THR A 13 13.92 -4.84 -6.39
C THR A 13 13.81 -5.75 -7.61
N ARG A 14 13.45 -5.19 -8.77
CA ARG A 14 13.36 -5.92 -10.04
C ARG A 14 14.71 -6.54 -10.42
N ARG A 15 15.80 -5.79 -10.36
CA ARG A 15 17.15 -6.30 -10.68
C ARG A 15 17.54 -7.50 -9.80
N LEU A 16 17.17 -7.50 -8.52
CA LEU A 16 17.41 -8.63 -7.61
C LEU A 16 16.59 -9.86 -8.01
N LEU A 17 15.31 -9.68 -8.35
CA LEU A 17 14.43 -10.77 -8.78
C LEU A 17 14.88 -11.39 -10.11
N GLU A 18 15.24 -10.54 -11.07
CA GLU A 18 15.77 -10.97 -12.38
C GLU A 18 17.11 -11.70 -12.23
N GLY A 19 18.01 -11.21 -11.36
CA GLY A 19 19.26 -11.89 -11.03
C GLY A 19 19.04 -13.28 -10.41
N GLY A 20 17.96 -13.45 -9.66
CA GLY A 20 17.50 -14.75 -9.13
C GLY A 20 16.74 -15.62 -10.14
N ARG A 21 16.61 -15.19 -11.41
CA ARG A 21 15.79 -15.83 -12.46
C ARG A 21 14.33 -16.03 -12.05
N ILE A 22 13.82 -15.16 -11.18
CA ILE A 22 12.43 -15.18 -10.74
C ILE A 22 11.57 -14.49 -11.80
N ILE A 23 10.51 -15.17 -12.24
CA ILE A 23 9.52 -14.56 -13.13
C ILE A 23 8.71 -13.54 -12.34
N ILE A 24 8.76 -12.28 -12.77
CA ILE A 24 8.03 -11.19 -12.12
C ILE A 24 6.59 -11.21 -12.63
N THR A 25 5.71 -11.82 -11.86
CA THR A 25 4.25 -11.73 -12.07
C THR A 25 3.67 -10.49 -11.40
N TRP A 26 2.44 -10.14 -11.77
CA TRP A 26 1.70 -9.07 -11.10
C TRP A 26 1.49 -9.36 -9.61
N GLU A 27 1.26 -10.62 -9.24
CA GLU A 27 1.13 -11.08 -7.86
C GLU A 27 2.41 -10.85 -7.07
N MET A 28 3.57 -11.14 -7.67
CA MET A 28 4.88 -10.91 -7.04
C MET A 28 5.14 -9.43 -6.82
N PHE A 29 4.87 -8.59 -7.82
CA PHE A 29 4.94 -7.14 -7.68
C PHE A 29 4.05 -6.66 -6.53
N ARG A 30 2.78 -7.06 -6.51
CA ARG A 30 1.83 -6.67 -5.46
C ARG A 30 2.33 -7.09 -4.08
N ALA A 31 2.82 -8.32 -3.94
CA ALA A 31 3.35 -8.82 -2.68
C ALA A 31 4.53 -7.97 -2.18
N LYS A 32 5.52 -7.70 -3.04
CA LYS A 32 6.68 -6.85 -2.71
C LYS A 32 6.29 -5.41 -2.41
N PHE A 33 5.32 -4.89 -3.15
CA PHE A 33 4.80 -3.54 -2.94
C PHE A 33 4.11 -3.41 -1.58
N PHE A 34 3.22 -4.33 -1.22
CA PHE A 34 2.55 -4.31 0.08
C PHE A 34 3.53 -4.57 1.23
N GLU A 35 4.54 -5.42 1.04
CA GLU A 35 5.61 -5.62 2.03
C GLU A 35 6.35 -4.30 2.34
N LYS A 36 6.68 -3.51 1.32
CA LYS A 36 7.42 -2.25 1.45
C LYS A 36 6.56 -1.09 1.96
N TYR A 37 5.38 -0.89 1.40
CA TYR A 37 4.57 0.33 1.60
C TYR A 37 3.34 0.13 2.47
N PHE A 38 2.92 -1.12 2.69
CA PHE A 38 1.76 -1.45 3.52
C PHE A 38 2.05 -2.60 4.49
N PRO A 39 3.12 -2.45 5.32
CA PRO A 39 3.50 -3.48 6.27
C PRO A 39 2.41 -3.69 7.32
N ASN A 40 2.49 -4.80 8.06
CA ASN A 40 1.46 -5.21 9.01
C ASN A 40 1.10 -4.14 10.03
N ASP A 41 2.06 -3.32 10.48
CA ASP A 41 1.80 -2.27 11.46
C ASP A 41 1.01 -1.10 10.85
N VAL A 42 1.31 -0.72 9.61
CA VAL A 42 0.53 0.29 8.86
C VAL A 42 -0.87 -0.24 8.60
N ARG A 43 -1.01 -1.52 8.22
CA ARG A 43 -2.30 -2.17 8.04
C ARG A 43 -3.12 -2.19 9.33
N ARG A 44 -2.51 -2.57 10.45
CA ARG A 44 -3.17 -2.60 11.77
C ARG A 44 -3.59 -1.19 12.20
N ALA A 45 -2.74 -0.19 11.99
CA ALA A 45 -3.09 1.19 12.28
C ALA A 45 -4.30 1.66 11.46
N LYS A 46 -4.33 1.33 10.17
CA LYS A 46 -5.47 1.63 9.28
C LYS A 46 -6.74 0.87 9.67
N GLU A 47 -6.64 -0.39 10.10
CA GLU A 47 -7.77 -1.15 10.65
C GLU A 47 -8.33 -0.48 11.91
N ILE A 48 -7.47 -0.03 12.84
CA ILE A 48 -7.91 0.67 14.05
C ILE A 48 -8.58 2.00 13.69
N GLU A 49 -7.97 2.79 12.78
CA GLU A 49 -8.53 4.05 12.28
C GLU A 49 -9.93 3.82 11.69
N PHE A 50 -10.08 2.79 10.86
CA PHE A 50 -11.36 2.41 10.25
C PHE A 50 -12.38 1.95 11.30
N MET A 51 -11.98 1.14 12.28
CA MET A 51 -12.87 0.69 13.37
C MET A 51 -13.35 1.84 14.26
N GLN A 52 -12.53 2.88 14.40
CA GLN A 52 -12.88 4.08 15.15
C GLN A 52 -13.66 5.11 14.32
N LEU A 53 -13.70 4.94 13.00
CA LEU A 53 -14.36 5.84 12.07
C LEU A 53 -15.89 5.74 12.18
N LYS A 54 -16.47 6.58 13.04
CA LYS A 54 -17.91 6.73 13.23
C LYS A 54 -18.36 8.09 12.72
N GLN A 55 -19.56 8.18 12.17
CA GLN A 55 -20.13 9.44 11.71
C GLN A 55 -20.22 10.46 12.86
N GLY A 56 -20.70 10.05 14.04
CA GLY A 56 -20.86 10.96 15.17
C GLY A 56 -21.77 12.13 14.81
N ASN A 57 -21.29 13.35 15.03
CA ASN A 57 -21.99 14.60 14.66
C ASN A 57 -21.59 15.13 13.27
N MET A 58 -20.79 14.38 12.50
CA MET A 58 -20.41 14.77 11.14
C MET A 58 -21.61 14.67 10.20
N THR A 59 -21.68 15.59 9.26
CA THR A 59 -22.56 15.42 8.10
C THR A 59 -22.13 14.20 7.29
N VAL A 60 -23.06 13.65 6.50
CA VAL A 60 -22.76 12.50 5.65
C VAL A 60 -21.61 12.80 4.68
N GLY A 61 -21.51 14.04 4.17
CA GLY A 61 -20.42 14.47 3.29
C GLY A 61 -19.06 14.51 3.98
N GLU A 62 -18.99 15.04 5.21
CA GLU A 62 -17.74 15.06 6.00
C GLU A 62 -17.30 13.64 6.40
N TYR A 63 -18.25 12.76 6.69
CA TYR A 63 -17.96 11.36 6.97
C TYR A 63 -17.45 10.63 5.72
N ALA A 64 -18.11 10.82 4.56
CA ALA A 64 -17.70 10.22 3.29
C ALA A 64 -16.29 10.66 2.87
N SER A 65 -15.94 11.93 3.08
CA SER A 65 -14.61 12.47 2.76
C SER A 65 -13.47 11.82 3.57
N LYS A 66 -13.76 11.06 4.65
CA LYS A 66 -12.76 10.29 5.39
C LYS A 66 -12.45 8.93 4.77
N PHE A 67 -13.22 8.50 3.78
CA PHE A 67 -13.01 7.26 3.03
C PHE A 67 -12.42 7.49 1.63
N GLU A 68 -12.39 8.74 1.15
CA GLU A 68 -11.76 9.17 -0.10
C GLU A 68 -10.29 9.55 0.11
#